data_AF-A0A1L3ZV75-F1
#
_entry.id   AF-A0A1L3ZV75-F1
#
_cell.length_a   1.000
_cell.length_b   1.000
_cell.length_c   1.000
_cell.angle_alpha   90.00
_cell.angle_beta   90.00
_cell.angle_gamma   90.00
#
_symmetry.space_group_name_H-M   'P 1'
#
loop_
_entity.id
_entity.type
_entity.pdbx_description
1 polymer ?
#
loop_
_entity_poly.entity_id
_entity_poly.type
_entity_poly.pdbx_seq_one_letter_code
_entity_poly.pdbx_strand_id
1 'polypeptide(L)'
;MSYASRRRSAWKRQTFLTHPRCEYCKRDIGLGREFGLRQATVDHIVARRDGGADNPSNWALVCLECNQVKADRPFDPGVLTGVVSYRRVAA
;
A
#
# COMPACT_ATOMS: atom_id res chain seq x y z
N MET A 1 -4.14 2.03 21.79
CA MET A 1 -4.25 1.30 20.50
C MET A 1 -5.63 0.64 20.42
N SER A 2 -6.44 0.97 19.41
CA SER A 2 -7.79 0.39 19.23
C SER A 2 -7.74 -1.07 18.75
N TYR A 3 -8.81 -1.84 18.94
CA TYR A 3 -8.91 -3.22 18.43
C TYR A 3 -8.68 -3.31 16.91
N ALA A 4 -9.25 -2.36 16.15
CA ALA A 4 -9.05 -2.24 14.70
C ALA A 4 -7.57 -2.12 14.31
N SER A 5 -6.78 -1.36 15.09
CA SER A 5 -5.35 -1.19 14.84
C SER A 5 -4.55 -2.49 15.04
N ARG A 6 -4.93 -3.33 16.01
CA ARG A 6 -4.29 -4.64 16.23
C ARG A 6 -4.59 -5.61 15.10
N ARG A 7 -5.83 -5.63 14.60
CA ARG A 7 -6.23 -6.48 13.47
C ARG A 7 -5.46 -6.14 12.21
N ARG A 8 -5.28 -4.85 11.91
CA ARG A 8 -4.52 -4.40 10.72
C ARG A 8 -3.04 -4.77 10.81
N SER A 9 -2.43 -4.61 11.99
CA SER A 9 -1.04 -5.01 12.22
C SER A 9 -0.83 -6.52 12.08
N ALA A 10 -1.76 -7.34 12.60
CA ALA A 10 -1.72 -8.79 12.45
C ALA A 10 -1.88 -9.21 10.99
N TRP A 11 -2.86 -8.63 10.28
CA TRP A 11 -3.06 -8.87 8.85
C TRP A 11 -1.81 -8.50 8.05
N LYS A 12 -1.24 -7.31 8.26
CA LYS A 12 0.01 -6.88 7.62
C LYS A 12 1.11 -7.92 7.80
N ARG A 13 1.33 -8.37 9.04
CA ARG A 13 2.40 -9.33 9.36
C ARG A 13 2.15 -10.65 8.66
N GLN A 14 0.93 -11.18 8.71
CA GLN A 14 0.57 -12.43 8.05
C GLN A 14 0.76 -12.34 6.54
N THR A 15 0.17 -11.33 5.90
CA THR A 15 0.27 -11.13 4.44
C THR A 15 1.72 -10.94 4.01
N PHE A 16 2.52 -10.18 4.77
CA PHE A 16 3.95 -10.02 4.48
C PHE A 16 4.71 -11.35 4.55
N LEU A 17 4.42 -12.21 5.53
CA LEU A 17 5.12 -13.49 5.67
C LEU A 17 4.72 -14.50 4.58
N THR A 18 3.48 -14.46 4.11
CA THR A 18 2.99 -15.41 3.09
C THR A 18 3.18 -14.90 1.66
N HIS A 19 3.14 -13.58 1.46
CA HIS A 19 3.20 -12.94 0.15
C HIS A 19 3.88 -11.57 0.23
N PRO A 20 5.21 -11.52 0.38
CA PRO A 20 5.97 -10.27 0.55
C PRO A 20 6.13 -9.51 -0.78
N ARG A 21 5.03 -9.16 -1.44
CA ARG A 21 5.01 -8.41 -2.70
C ARG A 21 4.10 -7.21 -2.57
N CYS A 22 4.53 -6.07 -3.12
CA CYS A 22 3.68 -4.87 -3.20
C CYS A 22 2.53 -5.12 -4.18
N GLU A 23 1.29 -4.89 -3.74
CA GLU A 23 0.10 -5.07 -4.58
C GLU A 23 0.10 -4.13 -5.79
N TYR A 24 0.81 -3.00 -5.71
CA TYR A 24 0.77 -1.96 -6.73
C TYR A 24 1.88 -2.11 -7.76
N CYS A 25 3.14 -1.94 -7.36
CA CYS A 25 4.28 -2.05 -8.29
C CYS A 25 4.74 -3.49 -8.53
N LYS A 26 4.13 -4.48 -7.86
CA LYS A 26 4.44 -5.92 -7.97
C LYS A 26 5.89 -6.31 -7.66
N ARG A 27 6.70 -5.39 -7.13
CA ARG A 27 8.05 -5.66 -6.63
C ARG A 27 7.99 -6.43 -5.31
N ASP A 28 8.94 -7.34 -5.14
CA ASP A 28 9.11 -8.07 -3.88
C ASP A 28 9.67 -7.11 -2.81
N ILE A 29 9.03 -7.11 -1.64
CA ILE A 29 9.36 -6.28 -0.46
C ILE A 29 9.84 -7.13 0.71
N GLY A 30 10.18 -8.40 0.44
CA GLY A 30 10.57 -9.43 1.41
C GLY A 30 12.05 -9.46 1.76
N LEU A 31 12.39 -10.39 2.67
CA LEU A 31 13.74 -10.59 3.21
C LEU A 31 14.75 -10.84 2.08
N GLY A 32 15.62 -9.87 1.84
CA GLY A 32 16.78 -10.01 0.97
C GLY A 32 17.13 -8.80 0.13
N ARG A 33 16.25 -7.80 -0.01
CA ARG A 33 16.52 -6.64 -0.88
C ARG A 33 15.89 -5.38 -0.31
N GLU A 34 16.69 -4.51 0.29
CA GLU A 34 16.44 -3.07 0.51
C GLU A 34 15.17 -2.68 1.32
N PHE A 35 14.21 -3.59 1.46
CA PHE A 35 12.87 -3.44 1.99
C PHE A 35 12.50 -4.60 2.91
N GLY A 36 11.97 -4.26 4.08
CA GLY A 36 11.52 -5.22 5.09
C GLY A 36 10.13 -4.86 5.64
N LEU A 37 9.68 -5.58 6.67
CA LEU A 37 8.36 -5.38 7.29
C LEU A 37 8.09 -3.91 7.70
N ARG A 38 9.13 -3.12 7.97
CA ARG A 38 9.03 -1.68 8.26
C ARG A 38 8.59 -0.83 7.07
N GLN A 39 9.02 -1.18 5.86
CA GLN A 39 8.67 -0.46 4.62
C GLN A 39 7.44 -1.05 3.92
N ALA A 40 6.97 -2.22 4.34
CA ALA A 40 5.63 -2.67 4.03
C ALA A 40 4.60 -1.81 4.77
N THR A 41 3.56 -1.37 4.10
CA THR A 41 2.45 -0.59 4.65
C THR A 41 1.12 -1.22 4.25
N VAL A 42 0.07 -0.85 4.97
CA VAL A 42 -1.30 -1.25 4.61
C VAL A 42 -2.01 -0.02 4.10
N ASP A 43 -2.38 -0.05 2.84
CA ASP A 43 -3.18 0.99 2.20
C ASP A 43 -4.63 0.56 2.08
N HIS A 44 -5.53 1.54 2.01
CA HIS A 44 -6.93 1.34 1.68
C HIS A 44 -7.13 1.50 0.16
N ILE A 45 -7.53 0.43 -0.54
CA ILE A 45 -7.71 0.43 -2.00
C ILE A 45 -8.67 1.56 -2.40
N VAL A 46 -9.84 1.61 -1.75
CA VAL A 46 -10.73 2.77 -1.72
C VAL A 46 -10.32 3.62 -0.51
N ALA A 47 -9.97 4.88 -0.74
CA ALA A 47 -9.58 5.78 0.32
C ALA A 47 -10.71 5.99 1.34
N ARG A 48 -10.35 6.14 2.62
CA ARG A 48 -11.35 6.37 3.69
C ARG A 48 -12.22 7.60 3.47
N ARG A 49 -11.67 8.67 2.88
CA ARG A 49 -12.39 9.90 2.54
C ARG A 49 -13.49 9.68 1.50
N ASP A 50 -13.33 8.64 0.68
CA ASP A 50 -14.26 8.29 -0.40
C ASP A 50 -15.17 7.11 0.00
N GLY A 51 -15.29 6.84 1.32
CA GLY A 51 -16.16 5.77 1.84
C GLY A 51 -15.51 4.40 2.00
N GLY A 52 -14.20 4.29 1.81
CA GLY A 52 -13.47 3.03 1.97
C GLY A 52 -13.51 2.48 3.39
N ALA A 53 -13.89 1.22 3.54
CA ALA A 53 -13.98 0.54 4.84
C ALA A 53 -12.60 0.15 5.38
N ASP A 54 -12.46 0.08 6.71
CA ASP A 54 -11.23 -0.38 7.37
C ASP A 54 -11.24 -1.89 7.63
N ASN A 55 -11.25 -2.70 6.57
CA ASN A 55 -11.33 -4.15 6.63
C ASN A 55 -10.38 -4.85 5.64
N PRO A 56 -10.08 -6.14 5.82
CA PRO A 56 -9.16 -6.88 4.95
C PRO A 56 -9.51 -6.87 3.47
N SER A 57 -10.81 -6.79 3.11
CA SER A 57 -11.24 -6.73 1.71
C SER A 57 -10.90 -5.40 1.03
N ASN A 58 -10.63 -4.34 1.79
CA ASN A 58 -10.18 -3.04 1.28
C ASN A 58 -8.72 -2.75 1.61
N TRP A 59 -7.97 -3.72 2.16
CA TRP A 59 -6.57 -3.55 2.52
C TRP A 59 -5.65 -4.10 1.43
N ALA A 60 -4.62 -3.33 1.09
CA ALA A 60 -3.55 -3.75 0.19
C ALA A 60 -2.20 -3.69 0.92
N LEU A 61 -1.37 -4.74 0.76
CA LEU A 61 0.02 -4.71 1.21
C LEU A 61 0.85 -3.99 0.16
N VAL A 62 1.39 -2.82 0.49
CA VAL A 62 2.11 -1.98 -0.48
C VAL A 62 3.42 -1.48 0.11
N CYS A 63 4.41 -1.20 -0.74
CA CYS A 63 5.63 -0.53 -0.29
C CYS A 63 5.33 0.91 0.12
N LEU A 64 6.16 1.46 1.01
CA LEU A 64 6.05 2.83 1.49
C LEU A 64 5.98 3.85 0.35
N GLU A 65 6.80 3.68 -0.68
CA GLU A 65 6.84 4.55 -1.86
C GLU A 65 5.48 4.58 -2.58
N CYS A 66 4.92 3.43 -2.95
CA CYS A 66 3.62 3.38 -3.63
C CYS A 66 2.49 3.92 -2.75
N ASN A 67 2.53 3.67 -1.44
CA ASN A 67 1.56 4.23 -0.50
C ASN A 67 1.63 5.76 -0.43
N GLN A 68 2.84 6.32 -0.42
CA GLN A 68 3.05 7.78 -0.45
C GLN A 68 2.63 8.39 -1.79
N VAL A 69 2.90 7.70 -2.90
CA VAL A 69 2.45 8.15 -4.21
C VAL A 69 0.93 8.13 -4.27
N LYS A 70 0.24 7.06 -3.89
CA LYS A 70 -1.23 7.06 -3.90
C LYS A 70 -1.81 8.09 -2.92
N ALA A 71 -1.30 8.13 -1.70
CA ALA A 71 -1.80 8.96 -0.61
C ALA A 71 -3.31 8.76 -0.39
N ASP A 72 -4.10 9.82 -0.45
CA ASP A 72 -5.55 9.81 -0.28
C ASP A 72 -6.33 9.65 -1.59
N ARG A 73 -5.64 9.40 -2.71
CA ARG A 73 -6.26 9.19 -4.01
C ARG A 73 -6.79 7.75 -4.14
N PRO A 74 -7.80 7.52 -5.01
CA PRO A 74 -8.19 6.16 -5.39
C PRO A 74 -7.02 5.40 -6.01
N PHE A 75 -6.99 4.09 -5.84
CA PHE A 75 -6.04 3.26 -6.58
C PHE A 75 -6.40 3.28 -8.07
N ASP A 76 -5.50 3.83 -8.87
CA ASP A 76 -5.51 3.73 -10.32
C ASP A 76 -4.21 3.02 -10.76
N PRO A 77 -4.30 1.84 -11.39
CA PRO A 77 -3.14 1.12 -11.92
C PRO A 77 -2.24 2.01 -12.80
N GLY A 78 -2.80 2.96 -13.54
CA GLY A 78 -2.05 3.87 -14.41
C GLY A 78 -1.11 4.81 -13.67
N VAL A 79 -1.42 5.18 -12.42
CA VAL A 79 -0.64 6.12 -11.60
C VAL A 79 0.69 5.52 -11.10
N LEU A 80 0.82 4.18 -11.11
CA LEU A 80 1.92 3.46 -10.45
C LEU A 80 2.83 2.68 -11.42
N THR A 81 2.56 2.76 -12.73
CA THR A 81 3.35 2.06 -13.79
C THR A 81 4.70 2.70 -14.10
N GLY A 82 5.02 3.86 -13.56
CA GLY A 82 6.37 4.41 -13.73
C GLY A 82 6.78 4.65 -15.19
N VAL A 83 5.89 5.23 -16.01
CA VAL A 83 6.38 6.29 -16.91
C VAL A 83 6.85 7.43 -16.00
N VAL A 84 8.04 7.28 -15.40
CA VAL A 84 8.50 8.14 -14.30
C VAL A 84 8.87 9.52 -14.85
N SER A 85 7.97 10.48 -14.69
CA SER A 85 8.26 11.91 -14.55
C SER A 85 6.95 12.63 -14.23
N TYR A 86 6.69 12.94 -12.96
CA TYR A 86 5.72 13.99 -12.64
C TYR A 86 6.31 15.32 -13.14
N ARG A 87 6.14 15.61 -14.44
CA ARG A 87 6.01 17.00 -14.85
C ARG A 87 4.69 17.46 -14.26
N ARG A 88 4.77 18.40 -13.32
CA ARG A 88 3.64 19.17 -12.82
C ARG A 88 2.76 19.53 -14.02
N VAL A 89 1.54 19.02 -14.08
CA VAL A 89 0.55 19.62 -14.97
C VAL A 89 0.11 20.89 -14.25
N ALA A 90 0.75 21.99 -14.63
CA ALA A 90 0.24 23.31 -14.31
C ALA A 90 -1.01 23.54 -15.15
N ALA A 91 -2.12 23.86 -14.48
CA ALA A 91 -3.19 24.71 -14.97
C ALA A 91 -3.80 25.40 -13.74
#